data_AF-A0A5P2DF77-F1
#
_entry.id   AF-A0A5P2DF77-F1
#
_cell.length_a   1.000
_cell.length_b   1.000
_cell.length_c   1.000
_cell.angle_alpha   90.00
_cell.angle_beta   90.00
_cell.angle_gamma   90.00
#
_symmetry.space_group_name_H-M   'P 1'
#
loop_
_entity.id
_entity.type
_entity.pdbx_description
1 polymer ?
#
loop_
_entity_poly.entity_id
_entity_poly.type
_entity_poly.pdbx_seq_one_letter_code
_entity_poly.pdbx_strand_id
1 'polypeptide(L)'
;MLVPCVAEVARRWARHLKGPVSILTDDQKPLTDERLGVLADALRVTQGATPSSRIKGIALPHLLRGSSEQHPSIQLADLFAGATASIAARHAGTSSPAADDLLQVVLPLVENESLLPYDSAETLAQAGVGGAG
;
A
#
# COMPACT_ATOMS: atom_id res chain seq x y z
N MET A 1 7.43 8.79 0.26
CA MET A 1 6.76 9.00 1.57
C MET A 1 6.13 7.69 2.00
N LEU A 2 6.70 7.00 3.00
CA LEU A 2 6.24 5.66 3.41
C LEU A 2 5.36 5.71 4.67
N VAL A 3 5.68 6.60 5.61
CA VAL A 3 4.97 6.75 6.90
C VAL A 3 3.47 7.10 6.72
N PRO A 4 3.07 8.08 5.87
CA PRO A 4 1.65 8.34 5.65
C PRO A 4 0.95 7.18 4.95
N CYS A 5 1.68 6.43 4.13
CA CYS A 5 1.14 5.27 3.42
C CYS A 5 0.77 4.15 4.41
N VAL A 6 1.66 3.83 5.36
CA VAL A 6 1.40 2.84 6.43
C VAL A 6 0.19 3.25 7.27
N ALA A 7 0.08 4.53 7.63
CA ALA A 7 -1.05 5.05 8.39
C ALA A 7 -2.39 4.88 7.66
N GLU A 8 -2.46 5.24 6.38
CA GLU A 8 -3.69 5.12 5.60
C GLU A 8 -4.06 3.66 5.34
N VAL A 9 -3.08 2.80 5.04
CA VAL A 9 -3.29 1.35 4.92
C VAL A 9 -3.89 0.78 6.21
N ALA A 10 -3.33 1.14 7.37
CA ALA A 10 -3.85 0.71 8.67
C ALA A 10 -5.31 1.12 8.88
N ARG A 11 -5.59 2.40 8.64
CA ARG A 11 -6.93 2.97 8.84
C ARG A 11 -7.94 2.35 7.89
N ARG A 12 -7.54 2.11 6.64
CA ARG A 12 -8.41 1.51 5.64
C ARG A 12 -8.79 0.08 5.99
N TRP A 13 -7.80 -0.77 6.31
CA TRP A 13 -8.10 -2.16 6.70
C TRP A 13 -8.87 -2.25 8.01
N ALA A 14 -8.60 -1.38 8.99
CA ALA A 14 -9.37 -1.35 10.23
C ALA A 14 -10.84 -0.99 9.99
N ARG A 15 -11.12 -0.07 9.04
CA ARG A 15 -12.50 0.25 8.63
C ARG A 15 -13.15 -0.89 7.86
N HIS A 16 -12.43 -1.49 6.92
CA HIS A 16 -12.95 -2.56 6.07
C HIS A 16 -13.29 -3.81 6.88
N LEU A 17 -12.37 -4.28 7.73
CA LEU A 17 -12.54 -5.46 8.57
C LEU A 17 -13.42 -5.20 9.81
N LYS A 18 -13.71 -3.92 10.12
CA LYS A 18 -14.44 -3.48 11.33
C LYS A 18 -13.87 -4.09 12.61
N GLY A 19 -12.55 -4.23 12.69
CA GLY A 19 -11.86 -4.98 13.74
C GLY A 19 -10.39 -4.58 13.88
N PRO A 20 -9.67 -5.22 14.81
CA PRO A 20 -8.25 -4.96 15.02
C PRO A 20 -7.42 -5.39 13.82
N VAL A 21 -6.41 -4.59 13.48
CA VAL A 21 -5.47 -4.88 12.39
C VAL A 21 -4.06 -4.89 12.94
N SER A 22 -3.23 -5.82 12.50
CA SER A 22 -1.79 -5.82 12.77
C SER A 22 -1.03 -5.60 11.48
N ILE A 23 0.04 -4.82 11.53
CA ILE A 23 0.85 -4.46 10.35
C ILE A 23 2.28 -4.91 10.56
N LEU A 24 2.82 -5.53 9.51
CA LEU A 24 4.23 -5.84 9.37
C LEU A 24 4.79 -5.03 8.21
N THR A 25 5.81 -4.22 8.46
CA THR A 25 6.52 -3.44 7.44
C THR A 25 7.89 -4.05 7.16
N ASP A 26 8.36 -3.93 5.92
CA ASP A 26 9.74 -4.26 5.56
C ASP A 26 10.77 -3.40 6.32
N ASP A 27 12.00 -3.91 6.45
CA ASP A 27 13.14 -3.22 7.06
C ASP A 27 13.68 -2.12 6.13
N GLN A 28 12.95 -1.02 6.10
CA GLN A 28 13.31 0.16 5.34
C GLN A 28 14.03 1.16 6.23
N LYS A 29 15.18 1.69 5.77
CA LYS A 29 15.99 2.71 6.47
C LYS A 29 15.19 3.82 7.18
N PRO A 30 14.12 4.40 6.62
CA PRO A 30 13.36 5.46 7.30
C PRO A 30 12.37 4.98 8.37
N LEU A 31 12.03 3.69 8.43
CA LEU A 31 11.04 3.08 9.33
C LEU A 31 11.74 2.36 10.49
N THR A 32 12.40 3.11 11.37
CA THR A 32 12.98 2.53 12.59
C THR A 32 11.88 2.12 13.58
N ASP A 33 12.18 1.17 14.47
CA ASP A 33 11.22 0.70 15.48
C ASP A 33 10.70 1.85 16.37
N GLU A 34 11.55 2.82 16.69
CA GLU A 34 11.16 4.04 17.41
C GLU A 34 10.10 4.84 16.63
N ARG A 35 10.32 5.07 15.33
CA ARG A 35 9.38 5.80 14.48
C ARG A 35 8.08 5.04 14.28
N LEU A 36 8.14 3.71 14.19
CA LEU A 36 6.96 2.84 14.16
C LEU A 36 6.20 2.89 15.48
N GLY A 37 6.88 2.94 16.62
CA GLY A 37 6.26 3.14 17.93
C GLY A 37 5.49 4.46 18.00
N VAL A 38 6.14 5.58 17.63
CA VAL A 38 5.50 6.90 17.57
C VAL A 38 4.30 6.88 16.61
N LEU A 39 4.43 6.23 15.46
CA LEU A 39 3.33 6.09 14.51
C LEU A 39 2.18 5.25 15.06
N ALA A 40 2.47 4.13 15.73
CA ALA A 40 1.47 3.25 16.33
C ALA A 40 0.64 3.99 17.38
N ASP A 41 1.30 4.76 18.23
CA ASP A 41 0.64 5.54 19.27
C ASP A 41 -0.22 6.65 18.66
N ALA A 42 0.27 7.34 17.64
CA ALA A 42 -0.52 8.33 16.91
C ALA A 42 -1.76 7.72 16.22
N LEU A 43 -1.67 6.48 15.73
CA LEU A 43 -2.78 5.79 15.07
C LEU A 43 -3.85 5.28 16.04
N ARG A 44 -3.47 4.90 17.26
CA ARG A 44 -4.39 4.40 18.30
C ARG A 44 -5.25 5.51 18.91
N VAL A 45 -4.78 6.76 18.87
CA VAL A 45 -5.46 7.90 19.48
C VAL A 45 -6.39 8.58 18.47
N THR A 46 -7.54 9.06 18.95
CA THR A 46 -8.43 9.91 18.15
C THR A 46 -7.87 11.33 18.10
N GLN A 47 -7.70 11.86 16.90
CA GLN A 47 -7.14 13.20 16.67
C GLN A 47 -8.19 14.15 16.08
N GLY A 48 -7.96 15.46 16.17
CA GLY A 48 -8.84 16.51 15.64
C GLY A 48 -9.68 17.22 16.70
N ALA A 49 -9.78 18.55 16.57
CA ALA A 49 -10.43 19.42 17.57
C ALA A 49 -11.95 19.55 17.35
N THR A 50 -12.42 19.34 16.12
CA THR A 50 -13.84 19.52 15.75
C THR A 50 -14.45 18.21 15.26
N PRO A 51 -15.79 18.05 15.30
CA PRO A 51 -16.44 16.85 14.76
C PRO A 51 -16.10 16.56 13.30
N SER A 52 -15.93 17.60 12.48
CA SER A 52 -15.58 17.49 11.06
C SER A 52 -14.11 17.16 10.78
N SER A 53 -13.21 17.42 11.75
CA SER A 53 -11.78 17.10 11.64
C SER A 53 -11.38 15.86 12.46
N ARG A 54 -12.35 15.21 13.12
CA ARG A 54 -12.09 14.11 14.03
C ARG A 54 -11.74 12.84 13.27
N ILE A 55 -10.49 12.41 13.39
CA ILE A 55 -10.00 11.15 12.87
C ILE A 55 -9.97 10.15 14.02
N LYS A 56 -10.86 9.14 13.99
CA LYS A 56 -10.94 8.11 15.03
C LYS A 56 -9.65 7.29 15.09
N GLY A 57 -9.20 6.98 16.29
CA GLY A 57 -8.15 6.00 16.53
C GLY A 57 -8.56 4.61 16.03
N ILE A 58 -7.59 3.76 15.73
CA ILE A 58 -7.81 2.38 15.28
C ILE A 58 -7.26 1.38 16.31
N ALA A 59 -7.88 0.20 16.37
CA ALA A 59 -7.36 -0.92 17.15
C ALA A 59 -6.17 -1.54 16.38
N LEU A 60 -4.95 -1.12 16.76
CA LEU A 60 -3.69 -1.56 16.14
C LEU A 60 -2.82 -2.27 17.19
N PRO A 61 -3.01 -3.59 17.43
CA PRO A 61 -2.25 -4.33 18.43
C PRO A 61 -0.75 -4.32 18.12
N HIS A 62 -0.40 -4.57 16.85
CA HIS A 62 0.98 -4.67 16.41
C HIS A 62 1.23 -3.79 15.17
N LEU A 63 2.29 -2.99 15.23
CA LEU A 63 2.92 -2.34 14.08
C LEU A 63 4.40 -2.63 14.20
N LEU A 64 4.87 -3.61 13.43
CA LEU A 64 6.19 -4.20 13.57
C LEU A 64 6.97 -4.03 12.29
N ARG A 65 8.29 -3.97 12.45
CA ARG A 65 9.25 -4.13 11.36
C ARG A 65 9.66 -5.60 11.28
N GLY A 66 9.79 -6.12 10.07
CA GLY A 66 10.27 -7.46 9.82
C GLY A 66 11.35 -7.48 8.75
N SER A 67 12.22 -8.47 8.82
CA SER A 67 13.17 -8.80 7.75
C SER A 67 12.57 -9.85 6.82
N SER A 68 12.87 -9.75 5.54
CA SER A 68 12.49 -10.73 4.52
C SER A 68 13.05 -12.13 4.76
N GLU A 69 14.13 -12.29 5.53
CA GLU A 69 14.66 -13.58 5.95
C GLU A 69 13.75 -14.32 6.94
N GLN A 70 13.03 -13.56 7.77
CA GLN A 70 12.17 -14.08 8.84
C GLN A 70 10.71 -14.15 8.42
N HIS A 71 10.31 -13.34 7.44
CA HIS A 71 8.94 -13.20 6.97
C HIS A 71 8.86 -13.32 5.45
N PRO A 72 8.63 -14.53 4.89
CA PRO A 72 8.47 -14.73 3.45
C PRO A 72 7.35 -13.89 2.82
N SER A 73 6.36 -13.46 3.60
CA SER A 73 5.32 -12.52 3.16
C SER A 73 5.88 -11.16 2.74
N ILE A 74 7.02 -10.73 3.29
CA ILE A 74 7.70 -9.50 2.89
C ILE A 74 8.31 -9.66 1.51
N GLN A 75 8.97 -10.79 1.22
CA GLN A 75 9.50 -11.07 -0.11
C GLN A 75 8.39 -11.07 -1.17
N LEU A 76 7.23 -11.62 -0.83
CA LEU A 76 6.06 -11.59 -1.71
C LEU A 76 5.57 -10.15 -1.92
N ALA A 77 5.50 -9.35 -0.86
CA ALA A 77 5.12 -7.94 -0.96
C ALA A 77 6.09 -7.13 -1.84
N ASP A 78 7.40 -7.37 -1.71
CA ASP A 78 8.42 -6.74 -2.53
C ASP A 78 8.33 -7.17 -4.00
N LEU A 79 8.03 -8.44 -4.27
CA LEU A 79 7.79 -8.93 -5.63
C LEU A 79 6.59 -8.22 -6.26
N PHE A 80 5.48 -8.09 -5.51
CA PHE A 80 4.31 -7.33 -5.97
C PHE A 80 4.62 -5.84 -6.17
N ALA A 81 5.39 -5.24 -5.28
CA ALA A 81 5.84 -3.85 -5.42
C ALA A 81 6.71 -3.65 -6.67
N GLY A 82 7.62 -4.58 -6.96
CA GLY A 82 8.45 -4.56 -8.18
C GLY A 82 7.64 -4.78 -9.45
N ALA A 83 6.67 -5.70 -9.42
CA ALA A 83 5.78 -5.95 -10.54
C ALA A 83 4.90 -4.73 -10.86
N THR A 84 4.29 -4.13 -9.85
CA THR A 84 3.48 -2.91 -9.98
C THR A 84 4.32 -1.71 -10.44
N ALA A 85 5.55 -1.56 -9.95
CA ALA A 85 6.46 -0.51 -10.42
C ALA A 85 6.84 -0.69 -11.90
N SER A 86 7.05 -1.92 -12.35
CA SER A 86 7.34 -2.24 -13.76
C SER A 86 6.17 -1.92 -14.67
N ILE A 87 4.95 -2.23 -14.22
CA ILE A 87 3.69 -1.84 -14.90
C ILE A 87 3.55 -0.32 -14.96
N ALA A 88 3.82 0.39 -13.87
CA ALA A 88 3.75 1.85 -13.84
C ALA A 88 4.77 2.50 -14.80
N ALA A 89 5.99 1.97 -14.88
CA ALA A 89 7.01 2.45 -15.81
C ALA A 89 6.60 2.24 -17.29
N ARG A 90 5.93 1.13 -17.58
CA ARG A 90 5.32 0.87 -18.89
C ARG A 90 4.27 1.91 -19.24
N HIS A 91 3.35 2.22 -18.33
CA HIS A 91 2.35 3.28 -18.53
C HIS A 91 2.98 4.66 -18.71
N ALA A 92 4.17 4.88 -18.16
CA ALA A 92 4.96 6.09 -18.40
C ALA A 92 5.73 6.08 -19.75
N GLY A 93 5.49 5.09 -20.62
CA GLY A 93 6.09 4.97 -21.96
C GLY A 93 7.39 4.17 -22.02
N THR A 94 7.80 3.51 -20.92
CA THR A 94 9.00 2.65 -20.92
C THR A 94 8.64 1.22 -21.28
N SER A 95 8.90 0.81 -22.53
CA SER A 95 8.61 -0.55 -22.99
C SER A 95 9.32 -1.60 -22.14
N SER A 96 8.58 -2.59 -21.66
CA SER A 96 9.10 -3.72 -20.88
C SER A 96 8.23 -4.96 -21.13
N PRO A 97 8.74 -5.98 -21.86
CA PRO A 97 7.99 -7.22 -22.11
C PRO A 97 7.55 -7.92 -20.82
N ALA A 98 8.39 -7.86 -19.78
CA ALA A 98 8.05 -8.40 -18.46
C ALA A 98 6.86 -7.66 -17.82
N ALA A 99 6.68 -6.36 -18.10
CA ALA A 99 5.55 -5.62 -17.57
C ALA A 99 4.22 -6.02 -18.23
N ASP A 100 4.22 -6.43 -19.51
CA ASP A 100 3.01 -6.93 -20.18
C ASP A 100 2.53 -8.26 -19.55
N ASP A 101 3.47 -9.17 -19.29
CA ASP A 101 3.16 -10.46 -18.65
C ASP A 101 2.70 -10.26 -17.19
N LEU A 102 3.41 -9.41 -16.43
CA LEU A 102 3.08 -9.13 -15.04
C LEU A 102 1.74 -8.40 -14.90
N LEU A 103 1.35 -7.57 -15.86
CA LEU A 103 0.06 -6.88 -15.85
C LEU A 103 -1.09 -7.88 -15.79
N GLN A 104 -1.06 -8.95 -16.60
CA GLN A 104 -2.13 -9.96 -16.63
C GLN A 104 -2.28 -10.70 -15.30
N VAL A 105 -1.18 -10.87 -14.57
CA VAL A 105 -1.17 -11.56 -13.27
C VAL A 105 -1.60 -10.64 -12.13
N VAL A 106 -1.18 -9.37 -12.16
CA VAL A 106 -1.43 -8.41 -11.08
C VAL A 106 -2.84 -7.82 -11.15
N LEU A 107 -3.35 -7.52 -12.35
CA LEU A 107 -4.62 -6.81 -12.51
C LEU A 107 -5.82 -7.48 -11.80
N PRO A 108 -5.99 -8.81 -11.84
CA PRO A 108 -7.09 -9.49 -11.13
C PRO A 108 -6.98 -9.43 -9.61
N LEU A 109 -5.78 -9.15 -9.07
CA LEU A 109 -5.51 -9.05 -7.64
C LEU A 109 -5.70 -7.62 -7.11
N VAL A 110 -5.92 -6.66 -8.01
CA VAL A 110 -6.18 -5.26 -7.64
C VAL A 110 -7.63 -5.12 -7.19
N GLU A 111 -7.81 -4.88 -5.90
CA GLU A 111 -9.09 -4.41 -5.39
C GLU A 111 -9.30 -2.95 -5.79
N ASN A 112 -10.33 -2.66 -6.59
CA ASN A 112 -10.63 -1.29 -7.04
C ASN A 112 -10.78 -0.29 -5.88
N GLU A 113 -11.29 -0.75 -4.74
CA GLU A 113 -11.42 0.09 -3.54
C GLU A 113 -10.06 0.55 -2.98
N SER A 114 -8.97 -0.09 -3.41
CA SER A 114 -7.58 0.21 -3.02
C SER A 114 -6.89 1.24 -3.88
N LEU A 115 -7.53 1.66 -4.96
CA LEU A 115 -7.03 2.67 -5.86
C LEU A 115 -7.51 4.07 -5.45
N LEU A 116 -6.95 5.09 -6.09
CA LEU A 116 -7.46 6.45 -5.94
C LEU A 116 -8.89 6.52 -6.50
N PRO A 117 -9.75 7.44 -6.04
CA PRO A 117 -11.16 7.47 -6.42
C PRO A 117 -11.45 7.62 -7.92
N TYR A 118 -10.45 8.01 -8.71
CA TYR A 118 -10.51 8.20 -10.15
C TYR A 118 -9.78 7.11 -10.94
N ASP A 119 -9.22 6.11 -10.26
CA ASP A 119 -8.53 4.97 -10.86
C ASP A 119 -9.40 3.71 -10.75
N SER A 120 -9.25 2.79 -11.71
CA SER A 120 -9.81 1.45 -11.65
C SER A 120 -8.84 0.44 -12.25
N ALA A 121 -9.01 -0.83 -11.94
CA ALA A 121 -8.28 -1.91 -12.59
C ALA A 121 -8.47 -1.87 -14.12
N GLU A 122 -9.65 -1.45 -14.59
CA GLU A 122 -9.94 -1.28 -16.02
C GLU A 122 -9.14 -0.13 -16.64
N THR A 123 -9.00 1.02 -15.97
CA THR A 123 -8.18 2.13 -16.49
C THR A 123 -6.69 1.76 -16.49
N LEU A 124 -6.25 1.01 -15.48
CA LEU A 124 -4.89 0.45 -15.44
C LEU A 124 -4.65 -0.58 -16.56
N ALA A 125 -5.66 -1.31 -17.03
CA ALA A 125 -5.50 -2.25 -18.14
C ALA A 125 -5.29 -1.52 -19.49
N GLN A 126 -5.88 -0.34 -19.67
CA GLN A 126 -5.96 0.36 -20.95
C GLN A 126 -4.74 1.25 -21.28
N ALA A 127 -4.03 1.75 -20.26
CA ALA A 127 -2.99 2.78 -20.43
C ALA A 127 -1.69 2.30 -21.12
N GLY A 128 -1.68 1.12 -21.74
CA GLY A 128 -0.60 0.64 -22.62
C GLY A 128 -0.82 0.77 -24.12
N VAL A 129 -2.00 1.18 -24.57
CA VAL A 129 -2.38 1.13 -26.00
C VAL A 129 -2.26 2.50 -26.69
N GLY A 130 -1.93 3.57 -25.97
CA GLY A 130 -1.98 4.95 -26.47
C GLY A 130 -0.70 5.51 -27.12
N GLY A 131 0.33 4.70 -27.36
CA GLY A 131 1.64 5.17 -27.84
C GLY A 131 1.97 4.79 -29.29
N ALA A 132 1.06 5.01 -30.22
CA ALA A 132 1.35 4.96 -31.66
C ALA A 132 0.44 5.93 -32.41
N GLY A 133 0.90 7.17 -32.57
CA GLY A 133 0.30 8.21 -33.40
C GLY A 133 1.38 9.18 -33.83
#